data_AF-A0A6A4UL75-F1
#
_entry.id   AF-A0A6A4UL75-F1
#
_cell.length_a   1.000
_cell.length_b   1.000
_cell.length_c   1.000
_cell.angle_alpha   90.00
_cell.angle_beta   90.00
_cell.angle_gamma   90.00
#
_symmetry.space_group_name_H-M   'P 1'
#
loop_
_entity.id
_entity.type
_entity.pdbx_description
1 polymer ?
#
loop_
_entity_poly.entity_id
_entity_poly.type
_entity_poly.pdbx_seq_one_letter_code
_entity_poly.pdbx_strand_id
1 'polypeptide(L)'
;MSLKIVLAVVALFFSSSIALAQNPYHVEFNEVNGILKSTDKYKKDFGRYQGFEFPLYEGEKANFALFSSGFDARMILVDPNGKVYRRSGEAREGVVSILTEIPISGDWILYVVGDKDDYGGFALRYALASVNSYNISQNMDLCSSLNFLIAHTPAYFMMLPIDQINSSGMELIGANGFAEFGEEDGSLVITKYSGASEKSAKMQYEYLIDRIGNCVGDWEISEFRTENNTVAEQISGTMFTNKAEKFGVKIFIELFTQLSVTKINANSYTVSITIKK
;
A
#
# COMPACT_ATOMS: atom_id res chain seq x y z
N MET A 1 5.70 18.87 -41.88
CA MET A 1 6.64 19.56 -40.97
C MET A 1 6.79 18.68 -39.74
N SER A 2 7.83 17.85 -39.66
CA SER A 2 8.02 16.92 -38.54
C SER A 2 8.55 17.69 -37.33
N LEU A 3 7.71 17.83 -36.31
CA LEU A 3 8.04 18.51 -35.07
C LEU A 3 8.94 17.58 -34.24
N LYS A 4 10.27 17.79 -34.28
CA LYS A 4 11.20 17.11 -33.37
C LYS A 4 11.03 17.70 -31.97
N ILE A 5 10.17 17.08 -31.16
CA ILE A 5 9.99 17.42 -29.76
C ILE A 5 11.23 16.94 -29.00
N VAL A 6 12.10 17.87 -28.59
CA VAL A 6 13.15 17.57 -27.61
C VAL A 6 12.47 17.49 -26.24
N LEU A 7 12.23 16.27 -25.76
CA LEU A 7 11.61 15.94 -24.48
C LEU A 7 12.74 15.81 -23.43
N ALA A 8 12.66 16.55 -22.33
CA ALA A 8 13.54 16.32 -21.19
C ALA A 8 12.98 15.12 -20.42
N VAL A 9 13.51 13.92 -20.72
CA VAL A 9 13.16 12.67 -20.04
C VAL A 9 14.14 12.46 -18.89
N VAL A 10 13.63 12.29 -17.68
CA VAL A 10 14.42 11.80 -16.54
C VAL A 10 14.29 10.29 -16.55
N ALA A 11 15.36 9.58 -16.92
CA ALA A 11 15.40 8.12 -16.88
C ALA A 11 15.58 7.64 -15.43
N LEU A 12 14.65 6.84 -14.93
CA LEU A 12 14.76 6.16 -13.64
C LEU A 12 15.54 4.86 -13.83
N PHE A 13 16.71 4.74 -13.19
CA PHE A 13 17.51 3.51 -13.23
C PHE A 13 16.98 2.53 -12.17
N PHE A 14 16.30 1.47 -12.63
CA PHE A 14 15.84 0.38 -11.77
C PHE A 14 17.00 -0.55 -11.42
N SER A 15 17.47 -0.51 -10.18
CA SER A 15 18.42 -1.50 -9.66
C SER A 15 17.64 -2.77 -9.26
N SER A 16 17.53 -3.72 -10.17
CA SER A 16 16.94 -5.04 -9.89
C SER A 16 17.88 -5.88 -9.03
N SER A 17 17.79 -5.69 -7.71
CA SER A 17 18.50 -6.53 -6.73
C SER A 17 17.98 -7.98 -6.78
N ILE A 18 18.92 -8.94 -6.84
CA ILE A 18 18.69 -10.40 -6.92
C ILE A 18 17.76 -10.94 -5.81
N ALA A 19 17.61 -10.21 -4.69
CA ALA A 19 16.64 -10.52 -3.63
C ALA A 19 15.17 -10.54 -4.10
N LEU A 20 14.85 -9.86 -5.21
CA LEU A 20 13.49 -9.81 -5.76
C LEU A 20 13.03 -11.14 -6.39
N ALA A 21 13.94 -12.09 -6.64
CA ALA A 21 13.60 -13.37 -7.26
C ALA A 21 12.94 -14.38 -6.29
N GLN A 22 12.92 -14.11 -4.98
CA GLN A 22 12.44 -15.07 -3.97
C GLN A 22 10.99 -14.85 -3.54
N ASN A 23 10.42 -13.65 -3.70
CA ASN A 23 9.03 -13.37 -3.35
C ASN A 23 8.18 -13.23 -4.62
N PRO A 24 7.24 -14.15 -4.90
CA PRO A 24 6.39 -14.08 -6.08
C PRO A 24 5.39 -12.91 -6.06
N TYR A 25 5.25 -12.22 -4.93
CA TYR A 25 4.29 -11.14 -4.68
C TYR A 25 4.89 -9.74 -4.72
N HIS A 26 6.03 -9.57 -5.42
CA HIS A 26 6.74 -8.29 -5.44
C HIS A 26 5.87 -7.11 -5.89
N VAL A 27 5.82 -6.08 -5.04
CA VAL A 27 5.27 -4.77 -5.35
C VAL A 27 6.40 -3.75 -5.33
N GLU A 28 6.59 -3.07 -6.45
CA GLU A 28 7.48 -1.91 -6.52
C GLU A 28 6.75 -0.69 -5.96
N PHE A 29 7.43 0.14 -5.16
CA PHE A 29 6.91 1.42 -4.70
C PHE A 29 7.99 2.49 -4.72
N ASN A 30 7.65 3.67 -5.21
CA ASN A 30 8.54 4.82 -5.26
C ASN A 30 7.78 6.13 -5.03
N GLU A 31 8.52 7.13 -4.54
CA GLU A 31 8.05 8.51 -4.41
C GLU A 31 9.02 9.45 -5.13
N VAL A 32 8.47 10.29 -6.00
CA VAL A 32 9.20 11.29 -6.77
C VAL A 32 8.65 12.67 -6.43
N ASN A 33 9.51 13.50 -5.85
CA ASN A 33 9.19 14.90 -5.57
C ASN A 33 9.56 15.77 -6.78
N GLY A 34 8.64 16.64 -7.18
CA GLY A 34 8.78 17.50 -8.36
C GLY A 34 8.24 18.90 -8.13
N ILE A 35 8.46 19.78 -9.11
CA ILE A 35 7.94 21.15 -9.10
C ILE A 35 7.50 21.50 -10.52
N LEU A 36 6.22 21.83 -10.68
CA LEU A 36 5.70 22.41 -11.92
C LEU A 36 6.08 23.90 -11.93
N LYS A 37 6.88 24.33 -12.92
CA LYS A 37 7.44 25.68 -13.01
C LYS A 37 6.71 26.51 -14.07
N SER A 38 6.66 27.82 -13.87
CA SER A 38 6.12 28.76 -14.87
C SER A 38 6.86 28.74 -16.23
N THR A 39 8.08 28.19 -16.26
CA THR A 39 8.89 27.98 -17.47
C THR A 39 8.62 26.65 -18.18
N ASP A 40 7.85 25.74 -17.58
CA ASP A 40 7.55 24.44 -18.20
C ASP A 40 6.68 24.62 -19.45
N LYS A 41 6.69 23.60 -20.31
CA LYS A 41 5.92 23.65 -21.55
C LYS A 41 4.43 23.75 -21.22
N TYR A 42 3.74 24.63 -21.93
CA TYR A 42 2.30 24.79 -21.89
C TYR A 42 1.72 24.50 -23.26
N LYS A 43 0.62 23.75 -23.30
CA LYS A 43 -0.16 23.51 -24.50
C LYS A 43 -1.62 23.86 -24.24
N LYS A 44 -2.19 24.69 -25.12
CA LYS A 44 -3.62 25.02 -25.09
C LYS A 44 -4.44 23.72 -25.09
N ASP A 45 -5.45 23.67 -24.22
CA ASP A 45 -6.36 22.52 -24.01
C ASP A 45 -5.74 21.27 -23.35
N PHE A 46 -4.43 21.29 -23.07
CA PHE A 46 -3.75 20.25 -22.29
C PHE A 46 -3.34 20.77 -20.92
N GLY A 47 -2.75 21.96 -20.86
CA GLY A 47 -2.21 22.55 -19.64
C GLY A 47 -0.68 22.67 -19.67
N ARG A 48 -0.12 23.04 -18.53
CA ARG A 48 1.31 23.01 -18.24
C ARG A 48 1.66 21.64 -17.67
N TYR A 49 2.79 21.07 -18.08
CA TYR A 49 3.05 19.66 -17.72
C TYR A 49 4.51 19.29 -17.55
N GLN A 50 4.70 18.22 -16.77
CA GLN A 50 5.94 17.46 -16.64
C GLN A 50 5.64 15.98 -16.92
N GLY A 51 6.48 15.32 -17.71
CA GLY A 51 6.31 13.91 -18.09
C GLY A 51 7.28 12.98 -17.35
N PHE A 52 6.83 11.79 -17.02
CA PHE A 52 7.58 10.72 -16.38
C PHE A 52 7.42 9.44 -17.21
N GLU A 53 8.54 8.79 -17.53
CA GLU A 53 8.55 7.58 -18.35
C GLU A 53 8.60 6.34 -17.45
N PHE A 54 7.76 5.36 -17.76
CA PHE A 54 7.63 4.11 -17.02
C PHE A 54 7.68 2.94 -18.00
N PRO A 55 8.66 2.02 -17.87
CA PRO A 55 8.63 0.75 -18.58
C PRO A 55 7.58 -0.15 -17.89
N LEU A 56 6.42 -0.31 -18.51
CA LEU A 56 5.33 -1.13 -17.97
C LEU A 56 5.10 -2.35 -18.86
N TYR A 57 4.72 -3.46 -18.24
CA TYR A 57 4.52 -4.74 -18.91
C TYR A 57 3.04 -5.12 -18.94
N GLU A 58 2.63 -5.82 -19.99
CA GLU A 58 1.27 -6.32 -20.15
C GLU A 58 0.84 -7.20 -18.96
N GLY A 59 -0.37 -6.96 -18.45
CA GLY A 59 -0.93 -7.61 -17.27
C GLY A 59 -0.46 -7.03 -15.93
N GLU A 60 0.50 -6.11 -15.91
CA GLU A 60 0.82 -5.41 -14.66
C GLU A 60 -0.34 -4.52 -14.21
N LYS A 61 -0.43 -4.32 -12.90
CA LYS A 61 -1.27 -3.29 -12.31
C LYS A 61 -0.38 -2.11 -11.93
N ALA A 62 -0.82 -0.91 -12.23
CA ALA A 62 -0.14 0.34 -11.88
C ALA A 62 -1.09 1.23 -11.07
N ASN A 63 -0.61 1.73 -9.94
CA ASN A 63 -1.28 2.77 -9.16
C ASN A 63 -0.38 4.00 -9.10
N PHE A 64 -0.87 5.14 -9.60
CA PHE A 64 -0.22 6.43 -9.49
C PHE A 64 -1.08 7.32 -8.60
N ALA A 65 -0.46 7.99 -7.63
CA ALA A 65 -1.10 8.98 -6.76
C ALA A 65 -0.24 10.25 -6.73
N LEU A 66 -0.87 11.39 -7.01
CA LEU A 66 -0.21 12.68 -7.06
C LEU A 66 -0.79 13.59 -5.98
N PHE A 67 0.09 14.13 -5.16
CA PHE A 67 -0.22 15.05 -4.06
C PHE A 67 0.30 16.43 -4.43
N SER A 68 -0.57 17.44 -4.43
CA SER A 68 -0.19 18.83 -4.66
C SER A 68 -1.11 19.76 -3.87
N SER A 69 -0.50 20.66 -3.11
CA SER A 69 -1.20 21.78 -2.46
C SER A 69 -1.01 23.10 -3.20
N GLY A 70 -0.13 23.13 -4.21
CA GLY A 70 0.24 24.34 -4.93
C GLY A 70 -0.62 24.64 -6.16
N PHE A 71 -1.34 23.64 -6.67
CA PHE A 71 -2.17 23.78 -7.88
C PHE A 71 -3.21 22.67 -8.01
N ASP A 72 -4.20 22.87 -8.89
CA ASP A 72 -5.22 21.86 -9.21
C ASP A 72 -4.62 20.78 -10.14
N ALA A 73 -4.07 19.75 -9.50
CA ALA A 73 -3.27 18.76 -10.18
C ALA A 73 -4.13 17.71 -10.89
N ARG A 74 -3.72 17.35 -12.11
CA ARG A 74 -4.32 16.25 -12.89
C ARG A 74 -3.22 15.35 -13.43
N MET A 75 -3.57 14.08 -13.65
CA MET A 75 -2.68 13.12 -14.30
C MET A 75 -3.25 12.63 -15.63
N ILE A 76 -2.37 12.44 -16.61
CA ILE A 76 -2.72 11.86 -17.91
C ILE A 76 -1.71 10.76 -18.22
N LEU A 77 -2.18 9.52 -18.30
CA LEU A 77 -1.39 8.36 -18.69
C LEU A 77 -1.53 8.12 -20.19
N VAL A 78 -0.39 8.09 -20.87
CA VAL A 78 -0.27 7.91 -22.32
C VAL A 78 0.42 6.59 -22.61
N ASP A 79 -0.15 5.82 -23.52
CA ASP A 79 0.36 4.52 -23.92
C ASP A 79 1.60 4.62 -24.83
N PRO A 80 2.31 3.50 -25.08
CA PRO A 80 3.47 3.46 -25.96
C PRO A 80 3.21 3.92 -27.40
N ASN A 81 1.94 3.96 -27.85
CA ASN A 81 1.55 4.46 -29.17
C ASN A 81 1.29 5.98 -29.18
N GLY A 82 1.46 6.66 -28.04
CA GLY A 82 1.23 8.09 -27.88
C GLY A 82 -0.24 8.46 -27.71
N LYS A 83 -1.13 7.50 -27.44
CA LYS A 83 -2.55 7.75 -27.20
C LYS A 83 -2.83 7.92 -25.71
N VAL A 84 -3.70 8.88 -25.38
CA VAL A 84 -4.22 9.01 -24.01
C VAL A 84 -5.02 7.76 -23.66
N TYR A 85 -4.51 7.01 -22.69
CA TYR A 85 -5.13 5.80 -22.19
C TYR A 85 -6.07 6.10 -21.02
N ARG A 86 -5.60 6.90 -20.06
CA ARG A 86 -6.37 7.24 -18.85
C ARG A 86 -6.08 8.64 -18.35
N ARG A 87 -7.08 9.26 -17.73
CA ARG A 87 -6.97 10.53 -16.99
C ARG A 87 -7.37 10.28 -15.55
N SER A 88 -6.77 11.02 -14.62
CA SER A 88 -7.26 11.04 -13.24
C SER A 88 -8.66 11.64 -13.16
N GLY A 89 -9.37 11.34 -12.08
CA GLY A 89 -10.56 12.10 -11.68
C GLY A 89 -10.20 13.49 -11.19
N GLU A 90 -11.22 14.18 -10.65
CA GLU A 90 -11.04 15.46 -9.94
C GLU A 90 -10.24 15.27 -8.66
N ALA A 91 -9.46 16.29 -8.29
CA ALA A 91 -8.69 16.29 -7.06
C ALA A 91 -9.62 16.28 -5.84
N ARG A 92 -9.30 15.42 -4.87
CA ARG A 92 -9.93 15.41 -3.55
C ARG A 92 -8.83 15.69 -2.53
N GLU A 93 -8.98 16.80 -1.80
CA GLU A 93 -8.02 17.20 -0.76
C GLU A 93 -6.57 17.32 -1.29
N GLY A 94 -6.41 17.78 -2.53
CA GLY A 94 -5.10 17.93 -3.17
C GLY A 94 -4.50 16.62 -3.69
N VAL A 95 -5.30 15.55 -3.79
CA VAL A 95 -4.86 14.24 -4.28
C VAL A 95 -5.65 13.82 -5.52
N VAL A 96 -4.93 13.34 -6.53
CA VAL A 96 -5.51 12.62 -7.68
C VAL A 96 -4.83 11.27 -7.88
N SER A 97 -5.57 10.28 -8.37
CA SER A 97 -5.02 8.94 -8.62
C SER A 97 -5.44 8.33 -9.95
N ILE A 98 -4.63 7.40 -10.44
CA ILE A 98 -4.91 6.50 -11.56
C ILE A 98 -4.55 5.08 -11.09
N LEU A 99 -5.55 4.20 -11.03
CA LEU A 99 -5.36 2.76 -10.82
C LEU A 99 -5.79 2.00 -12.07
N THR A 100 -4.88 1.26 -12.70
CA THR A 100 -5.18 0.57 -13.96
C THR A 100 -4.37 -0.70 -14.16
N GLU A 101 -4.91 -1.61 -14.96
CA GLU A 101 -4.16 -2.73 -15.54
C GLU A 101 -3.54 -2.30 -16.88
N ILE A 102 -2.37 -2.83 -17.21
CA ILE A 102 -1.57 -2.44 -18.36
C ILE A 102 -1.87 -3.40 -19.52
N PRO A 103 -2.48 -2.93 -20.63
CA PRO A 103 -2.92 -3.80 -21.71
C PRO A 103 -1.84 -4.11 -22.75
N ILE A 104 -0.75 -3.33 -22.78
CA ILE A 104 0.36 -3.50 -23.72
C ILE A 104 1.68 -3.14 -23.04
N SER A 105 2.71 -3.93 -23.33
CA SER A 105 4.06 -3.66 -22.84
C SER A 105 4.71 -2.50 -23.60
N GLY A 106 5.52 -1.69 -22.93
CA GLY A 106 6.35 -0.65 -23.55
C GLY A 106 6.63 0.53 -22.63
N ASP A 107 7.12 1.61 -23.22
CA ASP A 107 7.41 2.86 -22.50
C ASP A 107 6.16 3.73 -22.42
N TRP A 108 5.57 3.80 -21.23
CA TRP A 108 4.41 4.63 -20.92
C TRP A 108 4.85 6.00 -20.42
N ILE A 109 4.05 7.03 -20.68
CA ILE A 109 4.32 8.37 -20.16
C ILE A 109 3.18 8.82 -19.27
N LEU A 110 3.48 9.11 -18.01
CA LEU A 110 2.57 9.80 -17.10
C LEU A 110 2.88 11.28 -17.10
N TYR A 111 1.91 12.11 -17.47
CA TYR A 111 2.00 13.55 -17.34
C TYR A 111 1.36 14.01 -16.05
N VAL A 112 2.12 14.77 -15.26
CA VAL A 112 1.60 15.66 -14.22
C VAL A 112 1.23 16.97 -14.89
N VAL A 113 -0.02 17.39 -14.72
CA VAL A 113 -0.61 18.52 -15.45
C VAL A 113 -1.24 19.50 -14.48
N GLY A 114 -0.94 20.78 -14.66
CA GLY A 114 -1.67 21.91 -14.08
C GLY A 114 -2.22 22.81 -15.18
N ASP A 115 -3.02 23.80 -14.81
CA ASP A 115 -3.49 24.83 -15.73
C ASP A 115 -2.39 25.82 -16.12
N LYS A 116 -2.77 26.87 -16.86
CA LYS A 116 -1.80 27.82 -17.45
C LYS A 116 -0.94 28.52 -16.41
N ASP A 117 -1.58 28.94 -15.33
CA ASP A 117 -1.01 29.75 -14.25
C ASP A 117 -0.70 28.91 -13.00
N ASP A 118 -0.83 27.58 -13.11
CA ASP A 118 -0.53 26.63 -12.05
C ASP A 118 0.97 26.35 -11.99
N TYR A 119 1.55 26.47 -10.80
CA TYR A 119 2.92 26.10 -10.50
C TYR A 119 3.05 25.80 -9.01
N GLY A 120 3.94 24.88 -8.66
CA GLY A 120 4.09 24.44 -7.28
C GLY A 120 4.78 23.09 -7.16
N GLY A 121 5.17 22.75 -5.93
CA GLY A 121 5.70 21.44 -5.60
C GLY A 121 4.62 20.36 -5.63
N PHE A 122 5.01 19.15 -5.97
CA PHE A 122 4.16 17.96 -5.91
C PHE A 122 4.97 16.73 -5.49
N ALA A 123 4.27 15.72 -4.97
CA ALA A 123 4.81 14.39 -4.72
C ALA A 123 4.02 13.37 -5.57
N LEU A 124 4.71 12.69 -6.48
CA LEU A 124 4.18 11.57 -7.25
C LEU A 124 4.59 10.26 -6.56
N ARG A 125 3.62 9.53 -6.04
CA ARG A 125 3.80 8.18 -5.53
C ARG A 125 3.30 7.18 -6.57
N TYR A 126 4.02 6.10 -6.77
CA TYR A 126 3.57 5.04 -7.66
C TYR A 126 3.88 3.66 -7.10
N ALA A 127 3.00 2.71 -7.41
CA ALA A 127 3.18 1.31 -7.12
C ALA A 127 2.88 0.46 -8.36
N LEU A 128 3.76 -0.51 -8.63
CA LEU A 128 3.65 -1.45 -9.75
C LEU A 128 3.63 -2.87 -9.21
N ALA A 129 2.74 -3.70 -9.73
CA ALA A 129 2.61 -5.09 -9.31
C ALA A 129 2.36 -6.00 -10.51
N SER A 130 3.08 -7.11 -10.56
CA SER A 130 2.82 -8.18 -11.52
C SER A 130 1.50 -8.89 -11.21
N VAL A 131 0.99 -9.66 -12.18
CA VAL A 131 -0.28 -10.42 -12.07
C VAL A 131 -0.37 -11.25 -10.78
N ASN A 132 0.72 -11.93 -10.43
CA ASN A 132 0.77 -12.79 -9.24
C ASN A 132 0.76 -11.98 -7.93
N SER A 133 1.10 -10.70 -8.01
CA SER A 133 1.23 -9.82 -6.85
C SER A 133 -0.08 -9.12 -6.51
N TYR A 134 -1.06 -9.01 -7.40
CA TYR A 134 -2.36 -8.42 -7.04
C TYR A 134 -3.53 -9.42 -7.04
N ASN A 135 -3.34 -10.63 -7.56
CA ASN A 135 -4.36 -11.67 -7.52
C ASN A 135 -4.26 -12.48 -6.23
N ILE A 136 -5.20 -12.23 -5.30
CA ILE A 136 -5.30 -13.01 -4.07
C ILE A 136 -5.88 -14.38 -4.41
N SER A 137 -5.08 -15.44 -4.22
CA SER A 137 -5.54 -16.80 -4.46
C SER A 137 -6.51 -17.24 -3.37
N GLN A 138 -7.57 -17.97 -3.76
CA GLN A 138 -8.47 -18.57 -2.78
C GLN A 138 -7.72 -19.69 -2.06
N ASN A 139 -7.81 -19.73 -0.73
CA ASN A 139 -7.18 -20.74 0.14
C ASN A 139 -5.65 -20.64 0.27
N MET A 140 -5.09 -19.43 0.22
CA MET A 140 -3.69 -19.23 0.64
C MET A 140 -3.54 -19.65 2.10
N ASP A 141 -2.53 -20.48 2.38
CA ASP A 141 -2.12 -20.81 3.74
C ASP A 141 -1.60 -19.55 4.47
N LEU A 142 -1.48 -19.64 5.79
CA LEU A 142 -1.09 -18.52 6.63
C LEU A 142 0.23 -17.86 6.20
N CYS A 143 1.25 -18.64 5.84
CA CYS A 143 2.56 -18.10 5.47
C CYS A 143 2.51 -17.43 4.10
N SER A 144 1.83 -18.05 3.13
CA SER A 144 1.60 -17.48 1.81
C SER A 144 0.81 -16.17 1.91
N SER A 145 -0.28 -16.13 2.68
CA SER A 145 -1.06 -14.91 2.95
C SER A 145 -0.22 -13.83 3.63
N LEU A 146 0.59 -14.19 4.61
CA LEU A 146 1.44 -13.25 5.32
C LEU A 146 2.51 -12.67 4.38
N ASN A 147 3.21 -13.51 3.61
CA ASN A 147 4.23 -13.09 2.65
C ASN A 147 3.65 -12.18 1.55
N PHE A 148 2.42 -12.48 1.11
CA PHE A 148 1.67 -11.62 0.19
C PHE A 148 1.46 -10.23 0.80
N LEU A 149 0.91 -10.14 2.01
CA LEU A 149 0.64 -8.85 2.64
C LEU A 149 1.92 -8.08 2.99
N ILE A 150 2.97 -8.75 3.47
CA ILE A 150 4.29 -8.15 3.70
C ILE A 150 4.80 -7.49 2.41
N ALA A 151 4.67 -8.16 1.26
CA ALA A 151 5.15 -7.61 -0.01
C ALA A 151 4.43 -6.32 -0.44
N HIS A 152 3.23 -6.06 0.08
CA HIS A 152 2.43 -4.86 -0.20
C HIS A 152 2.67 -3.71 0.78
N THR A 153 3.32 -3.97 1.92
CA THR A 153 3.60 -2.94 2.92
C THR A 153 4.44 -1.77 2.41
N PRO A 154 5.43 -1.92 1.49
CA PRO A 154 6.16 -0.77 0.99
C PRO A 154 5.28 0.25 0.27
N ALA A 155 4.16 -0.22 -0.30
CA ALA A 155 3.16 0.54 -1.03
C ALA A 155 1.91 0.86 -0.19
N TYR A 156 1.96 0.70 1.14
CA TYR A 156 0.82 0.96 2.05
C TYR A 156 -0.47 0.28 1.58
N PHE A 157 -0.35 -0.93 1.01
CA PHE A 157 -1.47 -1.71 0.49
C PHE A 157 -2.33 -1.00 -0.57
N MET A 158 -1.85 0.09 -1.19
CA MET A 158 -2.63 0.94 -2.11
C MET A 158 -3.17 0.21 -3.35
N MET A 159 -2.71 -1.00 -3.61
CA MET A 159 -3.12 -1.82 -4.75
C MET A 159 -4.21 -2.85 -4.41
N LEU A 160 -4.52 -3.03 -3.12
CA LEU A 160 -5.43 -4.03 -2.60
C LEU A 160 -6.75 -3.39 -2.13
N PRO A 161 -7.87 -3.70 -2.76
CA PRO A 161 -9.18 -3.34 -2.22
C PRO A 161 -9.46 -4.14 -0.94
N ILE A 162 -9.90 -3.46 0.13
CA ILE A 162 -10.15 -4.12 1.42
C ILE A 162 -11.21 -5.24 1.32
N ASP A 163 -12.22 -5.06 0.47
CA ASP A 163 -13.26 -6.06 0.22
C ASP A 163 -12.69 -7.34 -0.38
N GLN A 164 -11.67 -7.24 -1.25
CA GLN A 164 -10.98 -8.41 -1.80
C GLN A 164 -10.18 -9.14 -0.73
N ILE A 165 -9.54 -8.42 0.20
CA ILE A 165 -8.85 -9.02 1.34
C ILE A 165 -9.86 -9.79 2.21
N ASN A 166 -10.96 -9.14 2.60
CA ASN A 166 -11.98 -9.73 3.48
C ASN A 166 -12.73 -10.90 2.84
N SER A 167 -12.87 -10.93 1.51
CA SER A 167 -13.52 -12.03 0.77
C SER A 167 -12.57 -13.08 0.20
N SER A 168 -11.26 -12.94 0.43
CA SER A 168 -10.24 -13.77 -0.22
C SER A 168 -10.23 -15.24 0.19
N GLY A 169 -10.74 -15.58 1.37
CA GLY A 169 -10.57 -16.90 1.95
C GLY A 169 -9.11 -17.22 2.36
N MET A 170 -8.24 -16.22 2.45
CA MET A 170 -6.90 -16.36 3.03
C MET A 170 -7.00 -16.90 4.46
N GLU A 171 -6.16 -17.87 4.84
CA GLU A 171 -6.14 -18.42 6.21
C GLU A 171 -5.89 -17.30 7.25
N LEU A 172 -5.02 -16.34 6.91
CA LEU A 172 -4.71 -15.21 7.77
C LEU A 172 -5.95 -14.35 8.08
N ILE A 173 -6.92 -14.24 7.17
CA ILE A 173 -8.22 -13.63 7.47
C ILE A 173 -9.11 -14.66 8.18
N GLY A 174 -9.30 -15.83 7.58
CA GLY A 174 -10.14 -16.89 8.13
C GLY A 174 -11.64 -16.53 8.14
N ALA A 175 -12.48 -17.43 8.62
CA ALA A 175 -13.93 -17.29 8.52
C ALA A 175 -14.53 -16.13 9.34
N ASN A 176 -13.87 -15.76 10.44
CA ASN A 176 -14.35 -14.72 11.37
C ASN A 176 -13.42 -13.50 11.42
N GLY A 177 -12.41 -13.45 10.54
CA GLY A 177 -11.50 -12.32 10.51
C GLY A 177 -12.07 -11.13 9.77
N PHE A 178 -11.63 -9.94 10.17
CA PHE A 178 -11.96 -8.70 9.49
C PHE A 178 -10.72 -7.84 9.38
N ALA A 179 -10.46 -7.36 8.17
CA ALA A 179 -9.35 -6.47 7.85
C ALA A 179 -9.86 -5.05 7.60
N GLU A 180 -9.08 -4.08 8.06
CA GLU A 180 -9.26 -2.65 7.81
C GLU A 180 -7.91 -1.94 7.63
N PHE A 181 -7.93 -0.79 6.97
CA PHE A 181 -6.74 0.06 6.84
C PHE A 181 -6.71 1.09 7.96
N GLY A 182 -5.56 1.23 8.62
CA GLY A 182 -5.30 2.31 9.55
C GLY A 182 -5.13 3.62 8.78
N GLU A 183 -6.02 4.60 9.03
CA GLU A 183 -6.03 5.86 8.29
C GLU A 183 -4.79 6.73 8.56
N GLU A 184 -4.21 6.64 9.75
CA GLU A 184 -3.10 7.50 10.18
C GLU A 184 -1.75 7.06 9.58
N ASP A 185 -1.48 5.76 9.51
CA ASP A 185 -0.17 5.20 9.14
C ASP A 185 -0.22 4.25 7.94
N GLY A 186 -1.39 4.03 7.34
CA GLY A 186 -1.56 3.13 6.21
C GLY A 186 -1.30 1.65 6.55
N SER A 187 -1.37 1.30 7.84
CA SER A 187 -1.26 -0.09 8.29
C SER A 187 -2.46 -0.93 7.86
N LEU A 188 -2.28 -2.25 7.81
CA LEU A 188 -3.37 -3.20 7.67
C LEU A 188 -3.61 -3.86 9.03
N VAL A 189 -4.80 -3.68 9.59
CA VAL A 189 -5.21 -4.29 10.85
C VAL A 189 -6.17 -5.43 10.56
N ILE A 190 -5.87 -6.63 11.06
CA ILE A 190 -6.68 -7.83 10.91
C ILE A 190 -7.12 -8.29 12.30
N THR A 191 -8.41 -8.16 12.59
CA THR A 191 -9.01 -8.72 13.82
C THR A 191 -9.22 -10.22 13.64
N LYS A 192 -8.61 -11.03 14.51
CA LYS A 192 -8.71 -12.50 14.49
C LYS A 192 -9.66 -13.07 15.52
N TYR A 193 -9.89 -12.33 16.60
CA TYR A 193 -10.82 -12.70 17.65
C TYR A 193 -11.46 -11.46 18.24
N SER A 194 -12.77 -11.51 18.49
CA SER A 194 -13.50 -10.52 19.27
C SER A 194 -14.58 -11.26 20.07
N GLY A 195 -14.52 -11.22 21.40
CA GLY A 195 -15.46 -11.95 22.25
C GLY A 195 -15.21 -11.81 23.75
N ALA A 196 -16.05 -12.42 24.57
CA ALA A 196 -16.03 -12.25 26.03
C ALA A 196 -15.07 -13.20 26.78
N SER A 197 -14.43 -14.15 26.10
CA SER A 197 -13.61 -15.19 26.72
C SER A 197 -12.12 -14.84 26.67
N GLU A 198 -11.56 -14.41 27.80
CA GLU A 198 -10.12 -14.15 27.94
C GLU A 198 -9.29 -15.38 27.55
N LYS A 199 -9.71 -16.57 27.97
CA LYS A 199 -9.03 -17.82 27.67
C LYS A 199 -8.94 -18.06 26.16
N SER A 200 -10.05 -17.82 25.44
CA SER A 200 -10.09 -17.97 23.99
C SER A 200 -9.20 -16.94 23.29
N ALA A 201 -9.20 -15.69 23.76
CA ALA A 201 -8.35 -14.64 23.24
C ALA A 201 -6.86 -14.95 23.45
N LYS A 202 -6.46 -15.40 24.65
CA LYS A 202 -5.07 -15.81 24.94
C LYS A 202 -4.61 -16.98 24.06
N MET A 203 -5.44 -18.02 23.91
CA MET A 203 -5.12 -19.13 23.01
C MET A 203 -4.93 -18.67 21.56
N GLN A 204 -5.78 -17.76 21.07
CA GLN A 204 -5.65 -17.21 19.72
C GLN A 204 -4.38 -16.37 19.56
N TYR A 205 -4.03 -15.56 20.56
CA TYR A 205 -2.82 -14.74 20.59
C TYR A 205 -1.55 -15.60 20.53
N GLU A 206 -1.43 -16.59 21.41
CA GLU A 206 -0.29 -17.53 21.46
C GLU A 206 -0.17 -18.33 20.16
N TYR A 207 -1.30 -18.81 19.63
CA TYR A 207 -1.35 -19.51 18.34
C TYR A 207 -0.82 -18.65 17.18
N LEU A 208 -1.19 -17.37 17.13
CA LEU A 208 -0.73 -16.48 16.06
C LEU A 208 0.77 -16.19 16.18
N ILE A 209 1.30 -16.01 17.39
CA ILE A 209 2.74 -15.82 17.61
C ILE A 209 3.53 -17.02 17.07
N ASP A 210 3.13 -18.24 17.45
CA ASP A 210 3.80 -19.46 16.99
C ASP A 210 3.73 -19.60 15.46
N ARG A 211 2.51 -19.50 14.90
CA ARG A 211 2.30 -19.65 13.46
C ARG A 211 3.03 -18.60 12.64
N ILE A 212 2.98 -17.32 13.05
CA ILE A 212 3.65 -16.22 12.34
C ILE A 212 5.17 -16.35 12.49
N GLY A 213 5.67 -16.67 13.68
CA GLY A 213 7.10 -16.92 13.91
C GLY A 213 7.67 -18.00 12.98
N ASN A 214 6.92 -19.09 12.80
CA ASN A 214 7.28 -20.15 11.86
C ASN A 214 7.29 -19.71 10.38
N CYS A 215 6.54 -18.67 10.01
CA CYS A 215 6.52 -18.14 8.64
C CYS A 215 7.65 -17.14 8.36
N VAL A 216 7.96 -16.26 9.33
CA VAL A 216 8.91 -15.15 9.12
C VAL A 216 10.37 -15.51 9.38
N GLY A 217 10.64 -16.64 10.07
CA GLY A 217 12.00 -17.13 10.29
C GLY A 217 12.80 -16.23 11.23
N ASP A 218 13.95 -15.74 10.78
CA ASP A 218 14.95 -15.04 11.61
C ASP A 218 14.58 -13.58 11.97
N TRP A 219 13.30 -13.21 11.90
CA TRP A 219 12.87 -11.87 12.31
C TRP A 219 13.08 -11.68 13.81
N GLU A 220 13.38 -10.46 14.21
CA GLU A 220 13.51 -10.14 15.62
C GLU A 220 12.15 -10.11 16.29
N ILE A 221 12.02 -10.87 17.38
CA ILE A 221 10.81 -10.95 18.19
C ILE A 221 11.04 -10.18 19.48
N SER A 222 10.11 -9.29 19.81
CA SER A 222 10.13 -8.52 21.05
C SER A 222 8.73 -8.37 21.63
N GLU A 223 8.64 -8.28 22.95
CA GLU A 223 7.42 -7.83 23.61
C GLU A 223 7.33 -6.31 23.58
N PHE A 224 6.12 -5.77 23.48
CA PHE A 224 5.89 -4.33 23.58
C PHE A 224 4.62 -4.03 24.37
N ARG A 225 4.55 -2.80 24.87
CA ARG A 225 3.34 -2.24 25.48
C ARG A 225 3.01 -0.89 24.85
N THR A 226 1.77 -0.69 24.44
CA THR A 226 1.23 0.62 24.09
C THR A 226 0.81 1.37 25.35
N GLU A 227 0.86 2.70 25.30
CA GLU A 227 0.36 3.50 26.42
C GLU A 227 -1.15 3.27 26.57
N ASN A 228 -1.59 3.10 27.82
CA ASN A 228 -2.99 2.83 28.13
C ASN A 228 -3.90 3.97 27.62
N ASN A 229 -4.84 3.63 26.75
CA ASN A 229 -5.93 4.52 26.39
C ASN A 229 -7.13 4.25 27.32
N THR A 230 -7.93 5.28 27.59
CA THR A 230 -9.12 5.24 28.44
C THR A 230 -10.18 4.19 28.03
N VAL A 231 -10.13 3.69 26.79
CA VAL A 231 -11.14 2.80 26.20
C VAL A 231 -10.67 1.34 26.09
N ALA A 232 -9.36 1.10 26.02
CA ALA A 232 -8.81 -0.24 25.85
C ALA A 232 -7.48 -0.36 26.60
N GLU A 233 -7.31 -1.46 27.31
CA GLU A 233 -6.06 -1.83 27.98
C GLU A 233 -5.40 -2.95 27.18
N GLN A 234 -4.14 -2.74 26.79
CA GLN A 234 -3.35 -3.80 26.17
C GLN A 234 -2.87 -4.77 27.24
N ILE A 235 -3.26 -6.03 27.11
CA ILE A 235 -2.85 -7.11 28.03
C ILE A 235 -1.46 -7.62 27.62
N SER A 236 -1.27 -7.86 26.32
CA SER A 236 -0.04 -8.40 25.74
C SER A 236 0.18 -7.88 24.33
N GLY A 237 1.45 -7.72 23.94
CA GLY A 237 1.85 -7.31 22.60
C GLY A 237 3.15 -7.99 22.18
N THR A 238 3.19 -8.54 20.98
CA THR A 238 4.40 -9.11 20.36
C THR A 238 4.66 -8.45 19.01
N MET A 239 5.90 -8.02 18.79
CA MET A 239 6.34 -7.38 17.56
C MET A 239 7.41 -8.26 16.87
N PHE A 240 7.19 -8.54 15.59
CA PHE A 240 8.18 -9.12 14.68
C PHE A 240 8.76 -8.00 13.81
N THR A 241 10.09 -7.88 13.77
CA THR A 241 10.79 -6.85 12.98
C THR A 241 11.74 -7.47 11.98
N ASN A 242 11.60 -7.11 10.71
CA ASN A 242 12.54 -7.53 9.66
C ASN A 242 13.84 -6.70 9.73
N LYS A 243 14.94 -7.32 10.16
CA LYS A 243 16.26 -6.67 10.26
C LYS A 243 16.93 -6.38 8.91
N ALA A 244 16.52 -7.05 7.84
CA ALA A 244 17.17 -6.93 6.54
C ALA A 244 16.87 -5.60 5.83
N GLU A 245 15.83 -4.88 6.25
CA GLU A 245 15.35 -3.67 5.59
C GLU A 245 15.52 -2.43 6.46
N LYS A 246 16.12 -1.38 5.89
CA LYS A 246 16.44 -0.12 6.59
C LYS A 246 15.21 0.62 7.16
N PHE A 247 14.03 0.34 6.63
CA PHE A 247 12.72 0.84 7.08
C PHE A 247 11.77 -0.34 7.32
N GLY A 248 12.31 -1.41 7.89
CA GLY A 248 11.78 -2.76 7.74
C GLY A 248 10.38 -2.96 8.27
N VAL A 249 9.64 -3.78 7.52
CA VAL A 249 8.29 -4.24 7.84
C VAL A 249 8.20 -4.77 9.26
N LYS A 250 7.10 -4.41 9.93
CA LYS A 250 6.75 -4.86 11.27
C LYS A 250 5.40 -5.54 11.27
N ILE A 251 5.30 -6.59 12.07
CA ILE A 251 4.04 -7.28 12.38
C ILE A 251 3.85 -7.20 13.88
N PHE A 252 2.73 -6.62 14.28
CA PHE A 252 2.31 -6.57 15.67
C PHE A 252 1.17 -7.56 15.87
N ILE A 253 1.22 -8.33 16.95
CA ILE A 253 0.11 -9.14 17.43
C ILE A 253 -0.25 -8.59 18.80
N GLU A 254 -1.50 -8.22 18.99
CA GLU A 254 -1.95 -7.52 20.18
C GLU A 254 -3.18 -8.22 20.78
N LEU A 255 -3.18 -8.33 22.10
CA LEU A 255 -4.33 -8.77 22.89
C LEU A 255 -4.80 -7.58 23.74
N PHE A 256 -6.00 -7.11 23.47
CA PHE A 256 -6.65 -6.03 24.21
C PHE A 256 -7.83 -6.54 25.04
N THR A 257 -8.12 -5.82 26.12
CA THR A 257 -9.45 -5.81 26.73
C THR A 257 -10.09 -4.44 26.58
N GLN A 258 -11.36 -4.40 26.19
CA GLN A 258 -12.12 -3.16 26.18
C GLN A 258 -12.77 -2.98 27.55
N LEU A 259 -12.49 -1.83 28.17
CA LEU A 259 -13.07 -1.47 29.45
C LEU A 259 -14.47 -0.92 29.19
N SER A 260 -15.50 -1.62 29.66
CA SER A 260 -16.88 -1.16 29.48
C SER A 260 -17.11 0.13 30.27
N VAL A 261 -17.39 1.23 29.57
CA VAL A 261 -17.71 2.53 30.19
C VAL A 261 -19.07 2.47 30.90
N THR A 262 -19.93 1.50 30.55
CA THR A 262 -21.21 1.24 31.21
C THR A 262 -21.18 -0.14 31.88
N LYS A 263 -21.53 -0.21 33.18
CA LYS A 263 -21.47 -1.43 34.03
C LYS A 263 -22.31 -2.64 33.55
N ILE A 264 -22.93 -2.57 32.37
CA ILE A 264 -23.95 -3.51 31.90
C ILE A 264 -23.37 -4.55 30.93
N ASN A 265 -22.21 -4.30 30.32
CA ASN A 265 -21.56 -5.26 29.44
C ASN A 265 -20.28 -5.83 30.07
N ALA A 266 -20.11 -7.16 30.00
CA ALA A 266 -18.87 -7.83 30.40
C ALA A 266 -17.69 -7.38 29.54
N ASN A 267 -16.47 -7.46 30.08
CA ASN A 267 -15.24 -7.18 29.33
C ASN A 267 -15.25 -7.96 28.00
N SER A 268 -14.91 -7.27 26.91
CA SER A 268 -14.61 -7.90 25.63
C SER A 268 -13.09 -7.97 25.46
N TYR A 269 -12.64 -8.98 24.72
CA TYR A 269 -11.25 -9.22 24.40
C TYR A 269 -11.10 -9.26 22.88
N THR A 270 -10.05 -8.62 22.38
CA THR A 270 -9.75 -8.54 20.95
C THR A 270 -8.33 -9.01 20.71
N VAL A 271 -8.15 -9.85 19.69
CA VAL A 271 -6.82 -10.20 19.17
C VAL A 271 -6.72 -9.66 17.75
N SER A 272 -5.74 -8.80 17.51
CA SER A 272 -5.47 -8.20 16.20
C SER A 272 -4.04 -8.48 15.74
N ILE A 273 -3.87 -8.47 14.41
CA ILE A 273 -2.58 -8.46 13.73
C ILE A 273 -2.48 -7.12 12.99
N THR A 274 -1.44 -6.34 13.23
CA THR A 274 -1.19 -5.09 12.51
C THR A 274 0.07 -5.27 11.68
N ILE A 275 -0.03 -5.10 10.36
CA ILE A 275 1.10 -5.18 9.43
C ILE A 275 1.37 -3.78 8.90
N LYS A 276 2.60 -3.27 9.07
CA LYS A 276 2.99 -1.95 8.59
C LYS A 276 4.48 -1.83 8.30
N LYS A 277 4.83 -0.75 7.61
CA LYS A 277 6.21 -0.34 7.34
C LYS A 277 6.83 0.38 8.55
#